data_AF-A0AAV7NZK5-F1
#
_entry.id   AF-A0AAV7NZK5-F1
#
_cell.length_a   1.000
_cell.length_b   1.000
_cell.length_c   1.000
_cell.angle_alpha   90.00
_cell.angle_beta   90.00
_cell.angle_gamma   90.00
#
_symmetry.space_group_name_H-M   'P 1'
#
loop_
_entity.id
_entity.type
_entity.pdbx_description
1 polymer ?
#
loop_
_entity_poly.entity_id
_entity_poly.type
_entity_poly.pdbx_seq_one_letter_code
_entity_poly.pdbx_strand_id
1 'polypeptide(L)'
;MTPPHRDSRQLDAAGRRILASSSVALCYTDTSCVLTRFSHTLWDSMERLLPSLSEDVRTALTPLIRDGQQAARLTVRSGVDSTDSIGRVMAASVALHRRAWLSASNFSSPVRDALLNMPFDGKSLFGAHADSALRRFRDSHVGD
;
A
#
# COMPACT_ATOMS: atom_id res chain seq x y z
N MET A 1 22.50 -6.61 -0.03
CA MET A 1 22.93 -7.68 0.88
C MET A 1 21.96 -8.85 0.73
N THR A 2 22.35 -10.09 0.99
CA THR A 2 21.49 -11.30 0.90
C THR A 2 21.55 -12.09 2.21
N PRO A 3 20.44 -12.67 2.73
CA PRO A 3 20.50 -13.48 3.95
C PRO A 3 21.41 -14.72 3.78
N PRO A 4 22.09 -15.18 4.84
CA PRO A 4 23.05 -16.30 4.78
C PRO A 4 22.37 -17.67 4.57
N HIS A 5 21.29 -17.98 5.31
CA HIS A 5 20.63 -19.28 5.23
C HIS A 5 19.71 -19.40 4.00
N ARG A 6 19.59 -20.62 3.46
CA ARG A 6 18.74 -20.89 2.28
C ARG A 6 17.28 -20.49 2.54
N ASP A 7 16.75 -20.84 3.70
CA ASP A 7 15.34 -20.59 4.03
C ASP A 7 15.08 -19.10 4.22
N SER A 8 15.99 -18.39 4.90
CA SER A 8 15.95 -16.93 5.00
C SER A 8 16.01 -16.25 3.63
N ARG A 9 16.81 -16.77 2.68
CA ARG A 9 16.84 -16.25 1.31
C ARG A 9 15.53 -16.44 0.57
N GLN A 10 14.84 -17.56 0.78
CA GLN A 10 13.54 -17.81 0.16
C GLN A 10 12.47 -16.88 0.72
N LEU A 11 12.43 -16.68 2.04
CA LEU A 11 11.49 -15.76 2.69
C LEU A 11 11.73 -14.31 2.25
N ASP A 12 12.99 -13.89 2.17
CA ASP A 12 13.39 -12.57 1.67
C ASP A 12 13.04 -12.40 0.18
N ALA A 13 13.25 -13.41 -0.66
CA ALA A 13 12.83 -13.37 -2.06
C ALA A 13 11.30 -13.29 -2.22
N ALA A 14 10.55 -14.03 -1.40
CA ALA A 14 9.09 -13.97 -1.37
C ALA A 14 8.60 -12.59 -0.95
N GLY A 15 9.19 -12.02 0.11
CA GLY A 15 8.94 -10.65 0.56
C GLY A 15 9.09 -9.63 -0.57
N ARG A 16 10.18 -9.69 -1.36
CA ARG A 16 10.42 -8.69 -2.44
C ARG A 16 9.37 -8.78 -3.50
N ARG A 17 9.02 -10.01 -3.88
CA ARG A 17 8.03 -10.26 -4.92
C ARG A 17 6.67 -9.72 -4.48
N ILE A 18 6.26 -10.01 -3.25
CA ILE A 18 5.01 -9.49 -2.69
C ILE A 18 5.06 -7.96 -2.67
N LEU A 19 6.13 -7.35 -2.15
CA LEU A 19 6.27 -5.89 -2.11
C LEU A 19 6.19 -5.27 -3.51
N ALA A 20 6.91 -5.82 -4.49
CA ALA A 20 6.90 -5.33 -5.86
C ALA A 20 5.52 -5.47 -6.52
N SER A 21 4.88 -6.63 -6.37
CA SER A 21 3.52 -6.86 -6.88
C SER A 21 2.50 -5.92 -6.25
N SER A 22 2.58 -5.70 -4.93
CA SER A 22 1.73 -4.77 -4.21
C SER A 22 1.95 -3.32 -4.65
N SER A 23 3.19 -2.90 -4.90
CA SER A 23 3.48 -1.57 -5.46
C SER A 23 2.83 -1.37 -6.84
N VAL A 24 2.88 -2.38 -7.70
CA VAL A 24 2.22 -2.32 -9.02
C VAL A 24 0.70 -2.24 -8.85
N ALA A 25 0.12 -3.05 -7.95
CA ALA A 25 -1.30 -3.00 -7.64
C ALA A 25 -1.70 -1.61 -7.13
N LEU A 26 -0.88 -0.98 -6.28
CA LEU A 26 -1.12 0.38 -5.79
C LEU A 26 -1.16 1.39 -6.94
N CYS A 27 -0.17 1.36 -7.85
CA CYS A 27 -0.14 2.24 -9.02
C CYS A 27 -1.37 2.05 -9.93
N TYR A 28 -1.80 0.80 -10.11
CA TYR A 28 -3.00 0.48 -10.87
C TYR A 28 -4.26 1.06 -10.21
N THR A 29 -4.43 0.88 -8.91
CA THR A 29 -5.56 1.42 -8.14
C THR A 29 -5.58 2.95 -8.17
N ASP A 30 -4.42 3.60 -8.04
CA ASP A 30 -4.29 5.05 -8.13
C ASP A 30 -4.73 5.57 -9.51
N THR A 31 -4.20 4.98 -10.58
CA THR A 31 -4.58 5.31 -11.96
C THR A 31 -6.08 5.11 -12.19
N SER A 32 -6.64 4.00 -11.69
CA SER A 32 -8.06 3.69 -11.79
C SER A 32 -8.94 4.69 -11.05
N CYS A 33 -8.50 5.18 -9.90
CA CYS A 33 -9.20 6.21 -9.13
C CYS A 33 -9.24 7.55 -9.90
N VAL A 34 -8.13 7.94 -10.53
CA VAL A 34 -8.06 9.14 -11.39
C VAL A 34 -9.04 9.03 -12.56
N LEU A 35 -9.05 7.89 -13.27
CA LEU A 35 -9.97 7.66 -14.38
C LEU A 35 -11.44 7.66 -13.93
N THR A 36 -11.73 7.07 -12.77
CA THR A 36 -13.08 7.04 -12.21
C THR A 36 -13.58 8.43 -11.82
N ARG A 37 -12.71 9.27 -11.26
CA ARG A 37 -13.02 10.69 -10.98
C ARG A 37 -13.35 11.44 -12.26
N PHE A 38 -12.57 11.23 -13.33
CA PHE A 38 -12.88 11.82 -14.63
C PHE A 38 -14.24 11.35 -15.15
N SER A 39 -14.54 10.05 -15.04
CA SER A 39 -15.86 9.51 -15.40
C SER A 39 -17.00 10.14 -14.59
N HIS A 40 -16.81 10.38 -13.29
CA HIS A 40 -17.79 11.10 -12.47
C HIS A 40 -18.06 12.51 -13.02
N THR A 41 -17.00 13.26 -13.36
CA THR A 41 -17.14 14.60 -13.95
C THR A 41 -17.87 14.58 -15.30
N LEU A 42 -17.67 13.53 -16.10
CA LEU A 42 -18.43 13.34 -17.34
C LEU A 42 -19.93 13.16 -17.05
N TRP A 43 -20.28 12.32 -16.07
CA TRP A 43 -21.68 12.13 -15.68
C TRP A 43 -22.31 13.41 -15.14
N ASP A 44 -21.57 14.18 -14.32
CA ASP A 44 -22.04 15.49 -13.84
C ASP A 44 -22.25 16.49 -15.01
N SER A 45 -21.43 16.40 -16.05
CA SER A 45 -21.59 17.23 -17.24
C SER A 45 -22.84 16.81 -18.05
N MET A 46 -23.11 15.50 -18.16
CA MET A 46 -24.33 15.00 -18.79
C MET A 46 -25.58 15.41 -18.01
N GLU A 47 -25.54 15.39 -16.68
CA GLU A 47 -26.63 15.83 -15.82
C GLU A 47 -27.00 17.31 -16.10
N ARG A 48 -25.98 18.17 -16.27
CA ARG A 48 -26.19 19.59 -16.60
C ARG A 48 -26.80 19.82 -17.98
N LEU A 49 -26.67 18.86 -18.91
CA LEU A 49 -27.27 18.93 -20.24
C LEU A 49 -28.71 18.43 -20.29
N LEU A 50 -29.18 17.67 -19.28
CA LEU A 50 -30.55 17.13 -19.23
C LEU A 50 -31.66 18.17 -19.46
N PRO A 51 -31.59 19.41 -18.94
CA PRO A 51 -32.64 20.40 -19.17
C PRO A 51 -32.78 20.84 -20.63
N SER A 52 -31.71 20.69 -21.44
CA SER A 52 -31.73 21.07 -22.87
C SER A 52 -32.34 20.01 -23.79
N LEU A 53 -32.65 18.82 -23.25
CA LEU A 53 -33.19 17.69 -24.00
C LEU A 53 -34.72 17.64 -23.94
N SER A 54 -35.33 16.94 -24.90
CA SER A 54 -36.77 16.62 -24.86
C SER A 54 -37.13 15.75 -23.66
N GLU A 55 -38.39 15.81 -23.23
CA GLU A 55 -38.87 15.13 -22.01
C GLU A 55 -38.67 13.61 -22.08
N ASP A 56 -38.94 13.01 -23.23
CA ASP A 56 -38.79 11.57 -23.46
C ASP A 56 -37.33 11.13 -23.26
N VAL A 57 -36.39 11.89 -23.85
CA VAL A 57 -34.95 11.60 -23.74
C VAL A 57 -34.45 11.85 -22.32
N ARG A 58 -34.91 12.93 -21.68
CA ARG A 58 -34.55 13.25 -20.29
C ARG A 58 -34.99 12.13 -19.33
N THR A 59 -36.22 11.66 -19.48
CA THR A 59 -36.78 10.58 -18.66
C THR A 59 -35.99 9.29 -18.81
N ALA A 60 -35.55 8.98 -20.05
CA ALA A 60 -34.73 7.81 -20.32
C ALA A 60 -33.28 7.93 -19.79
N LEU A 61 -32.65 9.11 -19.89
CA LEU A 61 -31.25 9.31 -19.53
C LEU A 61 -31.01 9.57 -18.03
N THR A 62 -31.97 10.16 -17.33
CA THR A 62 -31.86 10.47 -15.90
C THR A 62 -31.42 9.26 -15.04
N PRO A 63 -32.06 8.08 -15.14
CA PRO A 63 -31.61 6.92 -14.35
C PRO A 63 -30.20 6.46 -14.74
N LEU A 64 -29.85 6.49 -16.03
CA LEU A 64 -28.52 6.10 -16.51
C LEU A 64 -27.41 6.98 -15.96
N ILE A 65 -27.62 8.31 -15.95
CA ILE A 65 -26.67 9.27 -15.39
C ILE A 65 -26.50 9.03 -13.89
N ARG A 66 -27.61 8.85 -13.16
CA ARG A 66 -27.58 8.59 -11.72
C ARG A 66 -26.81 7.30 -11.39
N ASP A 67 -27.08 6.24 -12.15
CA ASP A 67 -26.42 4.94 -11.97
C ASP A 67 -24.92 5.05 -12.31
N GLY A 68 -24.56 5.81 -13.34
CA GLY A 68 -23.17 6.11 -13.69
C GLY A 68 -22.42 6.87 -12.60
N GLN A 69 -23.03 7.92 -12.03
CA GLN A 69 -22.46 8.65 -10.88
C GLN A 69 -22.32 7.74 -9.65
N GLN A 70 -23.31 6.90 -9.38
CA GLN A 70 -23.27 5.95 -8.27
C GLN A 70 -22.16 4.92 -8.46
N ALA A 71 -22.03 4.34 -9.65
CA ALA A 71 -20.96 3.41 -10.00
C ALA A 71 -19.58 4.07 -9.81
N ALA A 72 -19.39 5.29 -10.30
CA ALA A 72 -18.14 6.03 -10.11
C ALA A 72 -17.80 6.26 -8.63
N ARG A 73 -18.79 6.66 -7.81
CA ARG A 73 -18.61 6.83 -6.36
C ARG A 73 -18.22 5.52 -5.65
N LEU A 74 -18.88 4.42 -6.00
CA LEU A 74 -18.58 3.10 -5.43
C LEU A 74 -17.19 2.63 -5.82
N THR A 75 -16.78 2.82 -7.07
CA THR A 75 -15.43 2.47 -7.54
C THR A 75 -14.34 3.29 -6.81
N VAL A 76 -14.56 4.58 -6.57
CA VAL A 76 -13.61 5.39 -5.77
C VAL A 76 -13.49 4.85 -4.33
N ARG A 77 -14.61 4.50 -3.68
CA ARG A 77 -14.60 3.91 -2.33
C ARG A 77 -13.87 2.56 -2.31
N SER A 78 -14.19 1.68 -3.26
CA SER A 78 -13.50 0.41 -3.43
C SER A 78 -12.00 0.59 -3.68
N GLY A 79 -11.61 1.66 -4.37
CA GLY A 79 -10.21 2.03 -4.55
C GLY A 79 -9.51 2.36 -3.23
N VAL A 80 -10.16 3.14 -2.36
CA VAL A 80 -9.65 3.46 -1.01
C VAL A 80 -9.45 2.20 -0.18
N ASP A 81 -10.45 1.33 -0.13
CA ASP A 81 -10.37 0.07 0.62
C ASP A 81 -9.27 -0.85 0.06
N SER A 82 -9.13 -0.88 -1.27
CA SER A 82 -8.06 -1.63 -1.94
C SER A 82 -6.68 -1.08 -1.58
N THR A 83 -6.51 0.25 -1.55
CA THR A 83 -5.26 0.88 -1.15
C THR A 83 -4.88 0.57 0.30
N ASP A 84 -5.83 0.56 1.25
CA ASP A 84 -5.56 0.14 2.64
C ASP A 84 -5.08 -1.32 2.69
N SER A 85 -5.80 -2.22 2.02
CA SER A 85 -5.44 -3.63 1.94
C SER A 85 -4.05 -3.85 1.34
N ILE A 86 -3.75 -3.19 0.22
CA ILE A 86 -2.43 -3.22 -0.43
C ILE A 86 -1.36 -2.71 0.55
N GLY A 87 -1.62 -1.61 1.26
CA GLY A 87 -0.72 -1.06 2.27
C GLY A 87 -0.39 -2.06 3.39
N ARG A 88 -1.38 -2.81 3.88
CA ARG A 88 -1.16 -3.88 4.88
C ARG A 88 -0.32 -5.03 4.32
N VAL A 89 -0.54 -5.43 3.07
CA VAL A 89 0.27 -6.46 2.40
C VAL A 89 1.72 -5.99 2.25
N MET A 90 1.93 -4.74 1.86
CA MET A 90 3.27 -4.14 1.80
C MET A 90 3.95 -4.15 3.17
N ALA A 91 3.25 -3.73 4.23
CA ALA A 91 3.77 -3.77 5.60
C ALA A 91 4.15 -5.21 6.04
N ALA A 92 3.29 -6.19 5.74
CA ALA A 92 3.57 -7.60 6.03
C ALA A 92 4.79 -8.13 5.27
N SER A 93 4.96 -7.73 3.99
CA SER A 93 6.13 -8.11 3.20
C SER A 93 7.43 -7.52 3.75
N VAL A 94 7.40 -6.27 4.24
CA VAL A 94 8.54 -5.62 4.92
C VAL A 94 8.86 -6.35 6.23
N ALA A 95 7.85 -6.73 7.01
CA ALA A 95 8.06 -7.52 8.22
C ALA A 95 8.70 -8.88 7.91
N LEU A 96 8.24 -9.56 6.85
CA LEU A 96 8.82 -10.82 6.39
C LEU A 96 10.29 -10.67 6.01
N HIS A 97 10.61 -9.60 5.30
CA HIS A 97 11.98 -9.23 4.98
C HIS A 97 12.85 -9.05 6.22
N ARG A 98 12.39 -8.21 7.16
CA ARG A 98 13.13 -7.96 8.39
C ARG A 98 13.36 -9.25 9.17
N ARG A 99 12.35 -10.12 9.27
CA ARG A 99 12.48 -11.42 9.95
C ARG A 99 13.51 -12.32 9.26
N ALA A 100 13.51 -12.41 7.94
CA ALA A 100 14.49 -13.19 7.20
C ALA A 100 15.94 -12.72 7.43
N TRP A 101 16.12 -11.40 7.55
CA TRP A 101 17.42 -10.79 7.88
C TRP A 101 17.84 -11.00 9.33
N LEU A 102 16.92 -10.79 10.26
CA LEU A 102 17.19 -10.88 11.69
C LEU A 102 17.33 -12.33 12.19
N SER A 103 16.67 -13.30 11.55
CA SER A 103 16.83 -14.72 11.87
C SER A 103 18.25 -15.22 11.59
N ALA A 104 18.93 -14.56 10.66
CA ALA A 104 20.29 -14.83 10.25
C ALA A 104 21.34 -14.02 11.02
N SER A 105 20.90 -13.11 11.90
CA SER A 105 21.76 -12.20 12.64
C SER A 105 21.86 -12.65 14.11
N ASN A 106 23.02 -12.45 14.73
CA ASN A 106 23.26 -12.83 16.13
C ASN A 106 22.75 -11.79 17.16
N PHE A 107 21.66 -11.10 16.84
CA PHE A 107 21.07 -10.11 17.76
C PHE A 107 20.27 -10.79 18.88
N SER A 108 20.32 -10.20 20.08
CA SER A 108 19.47 -10.61 21.20
C SER A 108 17.98 -10.38 20.87
N SER A 109 17.07 -11.09 21.56
CA SER A 109 15.62 -10.94 21.32
C SER A 109 15.16 -9.48 21.42
N PRO A 110 15.54 -8.71 22.46
CA PRO A 110 15.11 -7.31 22.58
C PRO A 110 15.54 -6.43 21.40
N VAL A 111 16.76 -6.64 20.89
CA VAL A 111 17.27 -5.89 19.73
C VAL A 111 16.53 -6.27 18.46
N ARG A 112 16.23 -7.56 18.26
CA ARG A 112 15.44 -8.02 17.10
C ARG A 112 14.03 -7.46 17.13
N ASP A 113 13.36 -7.47 18.28
CA ASP A 113 11.99 -6.97 18.41
C ASP A 113 11.93 -5.45 18.16
N ALA A 114 12.92 -4.69 18.62
CA ALA A 114 13.03 -3.28 18.31
C ALA A 114 13.21 -3.03 16.80
N LEU A 115 14.10 -3.78 16.14
CA LEU A 115 14.37 -3.65 14.70
C LEU A 115 13.17 -4.07 13.83
N LEU A 116 12.39 -5.08 14.26
CA LEU A 116 11.19 -5.52 13.56
C LEU A 116 10.11 -4.44 13.52
N ASN A 117 9.95 -3.72 14.62
CA ASN A 117 8.88 -2.73 14.82
C ASN A 117 9.24 -1.31 14.35
N MET A 118 10.43 -1.09 13.77
CA MET A 118 10.81 0.25 13.29
C MET A 118 9.89 0.72 12.14
N PRO A 119 9.61 2.02 12.00
CA PRO A 119 8.90 2.54 10.83
C PRO A 119 9.65 2.18 9.53
N PHE A 120 8.91 1.87 8.47
CA PHE A 120 9.48 1.69 7.13
C PHE A 120 9.41 3.02 6.38
N ASP A 121 10.56 3.48 5.86
CA ASP A 121 10.69 4.77 5.17
C ASP A 121 10.65 4.67 3.65
N GLY A 122 10.43 3.46 3.11
CA GLY A 122 10.43 3.20 1.67
C GLY A 122 11.82 3.15 1.03
N LYS A 123 12.88 3.53 1.74
CA LYS A 123 14.25 3.61 1.20
C LYS A 123 15.12 2.46 1.70
N SER A 124 14.95 2.08 2.96
CA SER A 124 15.78 1.07 3.60
C SER A 124 14.94 0.13 4.46
N LEU A 125 15.40 -1.12 4.61
CA LEU A 125 14.63 -2.15 5.29
C LEU A 125 14.37 -1.81 6.76
N PHE A 126 15.35 -1.20 7.46
CA PHE A 126 15.27 -0.86 8.88
C PHE A 126 15.11 0.64 9.14
N GLY A 127 15.03 1.45 8.07
CA GLY A 127 14.92 2.91 8.18
C GLY A 127 16.24 3.61 8.52
N ALA A 128 16.28 4.92 8.31
CA ALA A 128 17.46 5.77 8.63
C ALA A 128 17.91 5.73 10.10
N HIS A 129 17.05 5.30 11.03
CA HIS A 129 17.35 5.30 12.47
C HIS A 129 17.94 3.97 12.98
N ALA A 130 18.07 2.96 12.12
CA ALA A 130 18.56 1.64 12.50
C ALA A 130 19.92 1.69 13.19
N ASP A 131 20.87 2.43 12.62
CA ASP A 131 22.23 2.57 13.18
C ASP A 131 22.22 3.25 14.56
N SER A 132 21.36 4.24 14.75
CA SER A 132 21.20 4.93 16.03
C SER A 132 20.59 4.01 17.08
N ALA A 133 19.61 3.18 16.70
CA ALA A 133 19.02 2.17 17.58
C ALA A 133 20.07 1.12 18.00
N LEU A 134 20.84 0.61 17.05
CA LEU A 134 21.92 -0.35 17.31
C LEU A 134 23.00 0.20 18.25
N ARG A 135 23.40 1.47 18.07
CA ARG A 135 24.37 2.14 18.97
C ARG A 135 23.85 2.23 20.39
N ARG A 136 22.59 2.63 20.60
CA ARG A 136 21.98 2.69 21.94
C ARG A 136 22.01 1.34 22.65
N PHE A 137 21.68 0.26 21.95
CA PHE A 137 21.71 -1.09 22.54
C PHE A 137 23.11 -1.56 22.89
N ARG A 138 24.11 -1.19 22.09
CA ARG A 138 25.51 -1.48 22.40
C ARG A 138 25.96 -0.73 23.64
N ASP A 139 25.64 0.55 23.73
CA ASP A 139 26.11 1.42 24.81
C ASP A 139 25.44 1.08 26.16
N SER A 140 24.23 0.51 26.14
CA SER A 140 23.55 0.01 27.35
C SER A 140 24.05 -1.36 27.86
N HIS A 141 24.89 -2.09 27.11
CA HIS A 141 25.54 -3.33 27.58
C HIS A 141 26.99 -3.11 28.06
N VAL A 142 27.51 -1.87 27.99
CA VAL A 142 28.86 -1.52 28.47
C VAL A 142 28.81 -0.91 29.89
N GLY A 143 27.61 -0.74 30.46
CA GLY A 143 27.39 -0.12 31.77
C GLY A 143 27.07 -1.06 32.93
N ASP A 144 27.09 -2.38 32.71
CA ASP A 144 26.87 -3.41 33.74
C ASP A 144 28.18 -4.15 34.08
#